data_AF-A0AAC9QWQ5-F1
#
_entry.id   AF-A0AAC9QWQ5-F1
#
_cell.length_a   1.000
_cell.length_b   1.000
_cell.length_c   1.000
_cell.angle_alpha   90.00
_cell.angle_beta   90.00
_cell.angle_gamma   90.00
#
_symmetry.space_group_name_H-M   'P 1'
#
loop_
_entity.id
_entity.type
_entity.pdbx_description
1 polymer ?
#
loop_
_entity_poly.entity_id
_entity_poly.type
_entity_poly.pdbx_seq_one_letter_code
_entity_poly.pdbx_strand_id
1 'polypeptide(L)'
;MKTSVKKTAVIVGCSQMGARLAMSLSDKGYKVVIMDKDYHAFERIDRHFLGTEFLGDGQDLAALRSLGVDNIKLFVAATGNDADNLTLSRKAEKLYHLGRVYARLSGNQSREQLKRCSADHASAI
;
A
#
# COMPACT_ATOMS: atom_id res chain seq x y z
N MET A 1 18.37 7.19 24.94
CA MET A 1 17.91 7.57 23.58
C MET A 1 16.77 6.63 23.18
N LYS A 2 15.55 7.11 22.96
CA LYS A 2 14.48 6.29 22.38
C LYS A 2 14.66 6.29 20.86
N THR A 3 15.13 5.19 20.29
CA THR A 3 15.18 4.98 18.84
C THR A 3 13.74 4.96 18.34
N SER A 4 13.30 6.05 17.70
CA SER A 4 11.96 6.13 17.12
C SER A 4 11.91 5.21 15.90
N VAL A 5 11.28 4.04 16.03
CA VAL A 5 11.13 3.09 14.93
C VAL A 5 10.28 3.75 13.85
N LYS A 6 10.88 4.06 12.68
CA LYS A 6 10.14 4.57 11.52
C LYS A 6 9.06 3.55 11.14
N LYS A 7 7.82 4.01 11.00
CA LYS A 7 6.69 3.16 10.62
C LYS A 7 6.75 2.92 9.11
N THR A 8 6.76 1.65 8.68
CA THR A 8 6.80 1.31 7.26
C THR A 8 5.38 1.16 6.71
N ALA A 9 5.11 1.80 5.57
CA ALA A 9 3.86 1.64 4.83
C ALA A 9 4.17 1.05 3.45
N VAL A 10 3.39 0.05 3.04
CA VAL A 10 3.47 -0.55 1.70
C VAL A 10 2.19 -0.23 0.95
N ILE A 11 2.35 0.24 -0.29
CA ILE A 11 1.26 0.52 -1.20
C ILE A 11 1.49 -0.31 -2.47
N VAL A 12 0.49 -1.09 -2.88
CA VAL A 12 0.53 -1.88 -4.12
C VAL A 12 -0.46 -1.27 -5.11
N GLY A 13 0.07 -0.77 -6.23
CA GLY A 13 -0.64 0.01 -7.24
C GLY A 13 -0.32 1.50 -7.14
N CYS A 14 0.36 2.02 -8.16
CA CYS A 14 0.67 3.43 -8.38
C CYS A 14 -0.38 4.09 -9.29
N SER A 15 -1.66 3.90 -8.92
CA SER A 15 -2.78 4.67 -9.47
C SER A 15 -2.73 6.12 -8.97
N GLN A 16 -3.61 7.00 -9.45
CA GLN A 16 -3.71 8.37 -8.95
C GLN A 16 -3.93 8.43 -7.43
N MET A 17 -4.73 7.50 -6.89
CA MET A 17 -4.92 7.37 -5.45
C MET A 17 -3.66 6.85 -4.74
N GLY A 18 -3.04 5.81 -5.29
CA GLY A 18 -1.82 5.21 -4.74
C GLY A 18 -0.68 6.22 -4.63
N ALA A 19 -0.41 6.98 -5.69
CA ALA A 19 0.62 8.01 -5.72
C ALA A 19 0.35 9.13 -4.69
N ARG A 20 -0.88 9.64 -4.63
CA ARG A 20 -1.28 10.66 -3.63
C ARG A 20 -1.13 10.15 -2.21
N LEU A 21 -1.50 8.89 -1.97
CA LEU A 21 -1.38 8.27 -0.65
C LEU A 21 0.10 8.07 -0.26
N ALA A 22 0.94 7.68 -1.21
CA ALA A 22 2.38 7.51 -1.00
C ALA A 22 3.03 8.83 -0.56
N MET A 23 2.72 9.93 -1.26
CA MET A 23 3.16 11.27 -0.89
C MET A 23 2.69 11.65 0.51
N SER A 24 1.38 11.56 0.78
CA SER A 24 0.82 11.94 2.08
C SER A 24 1.41 11.15 3.25
N LEU A 25 1.70 9.86 3.06
CA LEU A 25 2.33 9.03 4.10
C LEU A 25 3.81 9.35 4.26
N SER A 26 4.52 9.62 3.16
CA SER A 26 5.92 10.06 3.18
C SER A 26 6.06 11.37 3.96
N ASP A 27 5.20 12.36 3.69
CA ASP A 27 5.18 13.65 4.38
C ASP A 27 4.88 13.53 5.88
N LYS A 28 4.11 12.50 6.26
CA LYS A 28 3.82 12.14 7.66
C LYS A 28 4.95 11.35 8.33
N GLY A 29 6.08 11.14 7.64
CA GLY A 29 7.28 10.49 8.16
C GLY A 29 7.27 8.97 8.09
N TYR A 30 6.36 8.34 7.33
CA TYR A 30 6.44 6.90 7.07
C TYR A 30 7.59 6.58 6.13
N LYS A 31 8.23 5.41 6.32
CA LYS A 31 9.04 4.79 5.26
C LYS A 31 8.06 4.14 4.29
N VAL A 32 7.82 4.79 3.15
CA VAL A 32 6.85 4.30 2.14
C VAL A 32 7.56 3.46 1.10
N VAL A 33 7.02 2.29 0.79
CA VAL A 33 7.34 1.51 -0.40
C VAL A 33 6.10 1.46 -1.26
N ILE A 34 6.20 1.95 -2.49
CA ILE A 34 5.12 1.87 -3.48
C ILE A 34 5.55 0.94 -4.61
N MET A 35 4.69 -0.03 -4.91
CA MET A 35 4.95 -1.09 -5.86
C MET A 35 3.96 -1.00 -7.01
N ASP A 36 4.46 -1.12 -8.24
CA ASP A 36 3.63 -1.30 -9.43
C ASP A 36 4.36 -2.19 -10.43
N LYS A 37 3.61 -2.87 -11.30
CA LYS A 37 4.17 -3.71 -12.38
C LYS A 37 4.50 -2.88 -13.62
N ASP A 38 3.92 -1.69 -13.75
CA ASP A 38 4.19 -0.75 -14.83
C ASP A 38 5.15 0.33 -14.35
N TYR A 39 6.33 0.40 -14.96
CA TYR A 39 7.34 1.41 -14.66
C TYR A 39 6.84 2.84 -14.89
N HIS A 40 6.02 3.06 -15.94
CA HIS A 40 5.47 4.38 -16.22
C HIS A 40 4.47 4.84 -15.16
N ALA A 41 4.01 3.94 -14.30
CA ALA A 41 3.09 4.34 -13.24
C ALA A 41 3.74 5.28 -12.22
N PHE A 42 5.05 5.16 -12.00
CA PHE A 42 5.80 6.00 -11.06
C PHE A 42 5.93 7.46 -11.53
N GLU A 43 5.72 7.76 -12.81
CA GLU A 43 5.68 9.14 -13.32
C GLU A 43 4.56 9.98 -12.68
N ARG A 44 3.58 9.33 -12.05
CA ARG A 44 2.49 9.99 -11.28
C ARG A 44 2.93 10.44 -9.89
N ILE A 45 4.05 9.95 -9.40
CA ILE A 45 4.60 10.30 -8.10
C ILE A 45 5.39 11.59 -8.25
N ASP A 46 5.21 12.49 -7.29
CA ASP A 46 5.93 13.75 -7.27
C ASP A 46 7.43 13.50 -7.02
N ARG A 47 8.31 14.30 -7.66
CA ARG A 47 9.77 14.16 -7.56
C ARG A 47 10.30 14.34 -6.14
N HIS A 48 9.54 14.95 -5.24
CA HIS A 48 9.90 15.10 -3.83
C HIS A 48 9.57 13.86 -2.98
N PHE A 49 9.07 12.78 -3.59
CA PHE A 49 8.84 11.53 -2.89
C PHE A 49 10.14 10.95 -2.33
N LEU A 50 10.18 10.75 -1.00
CA LEU A 50 11.34 10.21 -0.29
C LEU A 50 11.23 8.70 0.00
N GLY A 51 10.21 8.05 -0.56
CA GLY A 51 10.01 6.62 -0.41
C GLY A 51 10.75 5.79 -1.45
N THR A 52 10.38 4.53 -1.54
CA THR A 52 10.97 3.57 -2.48
C THR A 52 9.94 3.17 -3.52
N GLU A 53 10.26 3.37 -4.78
CA GLU A 53 9.54 2.83 -5.93
C GLU A 53 10.04 1.41 -6.21
N PHE A 54 9.12 0.46 -6.35
CA PHE A 54 9.47 -0.94 -6.58
C PHE A 54 8.72 -1.48 -7.79
N LEU A 55 9.46 -1.74 -8.87
CA LEU A 55 8.93 -2.40 -10.06
C LEU A 55 8.75 -3.90 -9.78
N GLY A 56 7.51 -4.38 -9.78
CA GLY A 56 7.21 -5.80 -9.63
C GLY A 56 5.73 -6.11 -9.63
N ASP A 57 5.40 -7.40 -9.73
CA ASP A 57 4.01 -7.86 -9.66
C ASP A 57 3.53 -7.91 -8.21
N GLY A 58 2.50 -7.11 -7.90
CA GLY A 58 1.87 -7.07 -6.58
C GLY A 58 1.38 -8.44 -6.11
N GLN A 59 1.10 -9.38 -7.02
CA GLN A 59 0.73 -10.74 -6.67
C GLN A 59 1.89 -11.50 -5.98
N ASP A 60 3.15 -11.14 -6.24
CA ASP A 60 4.31 -11.67 -5.53
C ASP A 60 4.69 -10.79 -4.33
N LEU A 61 3.80 -10.75 -3.34
CA LEU A 61 4.05 -10.04 -2.09
C LEU A 61 5.28 -10.56 -1.32
N ALA A 62 5.82 -11.74 -1.63
CA ALA A 62 7.03 -12.24 -0.98
C ALA A 62 8.27 -11.44 -1.43
N ALA A 63 8.26 -10.88 -2.65
CA ALA A 63 9.31 -10.01 -3.16
C ALA A 63 9.56 -8.77 -2.27
N LEU A 64 8.54 -8.32 -1.53
CA LEU A 64 8.68 -7.22 -0.57
C LEU A 64 9.63 -7.56 0.59
N ARG A 65 9.73 -8.85 0.99
CA ARG A 65 10.68 -9.27 2.04
C ARG A 65 12.13 -9.06 1.59
N SER A 66 12.41 -9.30 0.30
CA SER A 66 13.74 -9.09 -0.28
C SER A 66 14.21 -7.63 -0.24
N LEU A 67 13.29 -6.68 -0.03
CA LEU A 67 13.59 -5.25 0.14
C LEU A 67 13.89 -4.85 1.60
N GLY A 68 13.98 -5.82 2.51
CA GLY A 68 14.11 -5.57 3.96
C GLY A 68 12.88 -4.91 4.56
N VAL A 69 11.70 -5.18 3.98
CA VAL A 69 10.42 -4.64 4.43
C VAL A 69 9.77 -5.63 5.41
N ASP A 70 10.44 -5.87 6.53
CA ASP A 70 10.04 -6.91 7.48
C ASP A 70 9.01 -6.43 8.50
N ASN A 71 8.97 -5.12 8.77
CA ASN A 71 8.10 -4.51 9.79
C ASN A 71 7.08 -3.54 9.19
N ILE A 72 6.19 -4.07 8.36
CA ILE A 72 5.09 -3.31 7.77
C ILE A 72 4.11 -2.91 8.89
N LYS A 73 3.72 -1.63 8.93
CA LYS A 73 2.69 -1.11 9.87
C LYS A 73 1.38 -0.75 9.18
N LEU A 74 1.42 -0.61 7.86
CA LEU A 74 0.29 -0.26 7.03
C LEU A 74 0.49 -0.91 5.66
N PHE A 75 -0.53 -1.62 5.18
CA PHE A 75 -0.56 -2.13 3.80
C PHE A 75 -1.79 -1.58 3.10
N VAL A 76 -1.63 -1.14 1.86
CA VAL A 76 -2.72 -0.61 1.04
C VAL A 76 -2.66 -1.20 -0.37
N ALA A 77 -3.71 -1.90 -0.79
CA ALA A 77 -3.88 -2.32 -2.17
C ALA A 77 -4.73 -1.29 -2.92
N ALA A 78 -4.11 -0.55 -3.84
CA ALA A 78 -4.68 0.56 -4.59
C ALA A 78 -4.48 0.41 -6.11
N THR A 79 -4.47 -0.83 -6.61
CA THR A 79 -4.44 -1.12 -8.04
C THR A 79 -5.76 -0.71 -8.71
N GLY A 80 -5.77 -0.71 -10.04
CA GLY A 80 -6.97 -0.42 -10.85
C GLY A 80 -8.10 -1.47 -10.72
N ASN A 81 -7.84 -2.63 -10.11
CA ASN A 81 -8.77 -3.75 -10.06
C ASN A 81 -9.19 -4.08 -8.61
N ASP A 82 -10.49 -4.01 -8.32
CA ASP A 82 -11.05 -4.26 -6.98
C ASP A 82 -10.84 -5.72 -6.52
N ALA A 83 -10.96 -6.69 -7.42
CA ALA A 83 -10.75 -8.10 -7.10
C ALA A 83 -9.29 -8.38 -6.74
N ASP A 84 -8.35 -7.73 -7.44
CA ASP A 84 -6.93 -7.77 -7.10
C ASP A 84 -6.70 -7.12 -5.73
N ASN A 85 -7.28 -5.94 -5.47
CA ASN A 85 -7.11 -5.24 -4.20
C ASN A 85 -7.60 -6.05 -3.00
N LEU A 86 -8.75 -6.72 -3.11
CA LEU A 86 -9.26 -7.62 -2.08
C LEU A 86 -8.35 -8.84 -1.88
N THR A 87 -7.87 -9.44 -2.96
CA THR A 87 -6.99 -10.62 -2.93
C THR A 87 -5.65 -10.28 -2.28
N LEU A 88 -5.03 -9.19 -2.72
CA LEU A 88 -3.76 -8.67 -2.20
C LEU A 88 -3.86 -8.31 -0.72
N SER A 89 -4.94 -7.65 -0.31
CA SER A 89 -5.16 -7.27 1.08
C SER A 89 -5.25 -8.50 1.99
N ARG A 90 -6.04 -9.52 1.59
CA ARG A 90 -6.13 -10.78 2.34
C ARG A 90 -4.79 -11.53 2.40
N LYS A 91 -4.03 -11.52 1.30
CA LYS A 91 -2.71 -12.14 1.24
C LYS A 91 -1.72 -11.42 2.17
N ALA A 92 -1.72 -10.09 2.17
CA ALA A 92 -0.90 -9.28 3.06
C ALA A 92 -1.24 -9.49 4.54
N GLU A 93 -2.54 -9.54 4.88
CA GLU A 93 -3.01 -9.84 6.24
C GLU A 93 -2.46 -11.17 6.77
N LYS A 94 -2.48 -12.22 5.93
CA LYS A 94 -1.96 -13.55 6.30
C LYS A 94 -0.43 -13.62 6.35
N LEU A 95 0.27 -13.01 5.40
CA LEU A 95 1.73 -13.13 5.27
C LEU A 95 2.51 -12.28 6.27
N TYR A 96 1.92 -11.17 6.72
CA TYR A 96 2.59 -10.15 7.53
C TYR A 96 1.88 -9.90 8.86
N HIS A 97 0.77 -10.60 9.15
CA HIS A 97 0.01 -10.48 10.40
C HIS A 97 -0.33 -9.02 10.76
N LEU A 98 -0.80 -8.27 9.77
CA LEU A 98 -1.00 -6.83 9.88
C LEU A 98 -2.39 -6.49 10.39
N GLY A 99 -2.47 -5.65 11.43
CA GLY A 99 -3.75 -5.10 11.92
C GLY A 99 -4.30 -3.91 11.12
N ARG A 100 -3.56 -3.42 10.12
CA ARG A 100 -3.88 -2.24 9.31
C ARG A 100 -3.64 -2.53 7.82
N VAL A 101 -4.63 -3.14 7.20
CA VAL A 101 -4.66 -3.46 5.78
C VAL A 101 -5.87 -2.78 5.15
N TYR A 102 -5.68 -2.12 4.01
CA TYR A 102 -6.75 -1.43 3.30
C TYR A 102 -6.80 -1.83 1.83
N ALA A 103 -8.00 -1.99 1.29
CA ALA A 103 -8.25 -2.22 -0.13
C ALA A 103 -8.99 -1.02 -0.73
N ARG A 104 -8.51 -0.52 -1.87
CA ARG A 104 -9.26 0.40 -2.73
C ARG A 104 -10.39 -0.37 -3.40
N LEU A 105 -11.60 0.13 -3.26
CA LEU A 105 -12.78 -0.36 -3.97
C LEU A 105 -13.39 0.79 -4.78
N SER A 106 -13.76 0.50 -6.02
CA SER A 106 -14.21 1.49 -7.00
C SER A 106 -15.66 1.92 -6.76
N GLY A 107 -16.51 1.02 -6.24
CA GLY A 107 -17.87 1.32 -5.75
C GLY A 107 -18.85 1.89 -6.78
N ASN A 108 -20.14 1.54 -6.70
CA ASN A 108 -21.18 2.07 -7.59
C ASN A 108 -21.54 3.57 -7.35
N GLN A 109 -20.90 4.26 -6.39
CA GLN A 109 -21.19 5.63 -5.97
C GLN A 109 -20.04 6.64 -6.19
N SER A 110 -19.11 6.37 -7.12
CA SER A 110 -18.13 7.35 -7.63
C SER A 110 -17.15 7.96 -6.61
N ARG A 111 -17.02 7.42 -5.39
CA ARG A 111 -15.98 7.81 -4.42
C ARG A 111 -15.07 6.62 -4.15
N GLU A 112 -13.79 6.75 -4.51
CA GLU A 112 -12.76 5.81 -4.11
C GLU A 112 -12.73 5.71 -2.58
N GLN A 113 -12.85 4.49 -2.05
CA GLN A 113 -12.87 4.25 -0.61
C GLN A 113 -11.79 3.23 -0.22
N LEU A 114 -11.08 3.51 0.86
CA LEU A 114 -10.19 2.55 1.50
C LEU A 114 -10.98 1.76 2.54
N LYS A 115 -11.31 0.52 2.21
CA LYS A 115 -11.98 -0.37 3.15
C LYS A 115 -10.94 -1.07 4.02
N ARG A 116 -11.07 -0.98 5.34
CA ARG A 116 -10.23 -1.76 6.26
C ARG A 116 -10.56 -3.24 6.13
N CYS A 117 -9.56 -4.05 5.85
CA CYS A 117 -9.63 -5.50 5.99
C CYS A 117 -9.26 -5.84 7.45
N SER A 118 -10.23 -6.35 8.21
CA SER A 118 -9.95 -7.13 9.40
C SER A 118 -10.78 -8.40 9.33
N ALA A 119 -10.26 -9.50 9.87
CA ALA A 119 -10.99 -10.76 10.00
C ALA A 119 -12.34 -10.62 10.74
N ASP A 120 -12.55 -9.55 11.54
CA ASP A 120 -13.72 -9.44 12.42
C ASP A 120 -14.68 -8.28 12.13
N HIS A 121 -14.25 -7.12 11.62
CA HIS A 121 -15.17 -6.06 11.15
C HIS A 121 -14.51 -5.10 10.14
N ALA A 122 -15.17 -4.87 9.00
CA ALA A 122 -14.72 -3.88 8.03
C ALA A 122 -15.33 -2.52 8.32
N SER A 123 -14.49 -1.51 8.59
CA SER A 123 -14.89 -0.10 8.60
C SER A 123 -14.21 0.63 7.46
N ALA A 124 -14.97 1.46 6.74
CA ALA A 124 -14.42 2.40 5.76
C ALA A 124 -13.78 3.59 6.49
N ILE A 125 -12.67 4.10 5.96
CA ILE A 125 -12.11 5.41 6.31
C ILE A 125 -11.90 6.24 5.05
#